data_AF-A0A800FY01-F1
#
_entry.id   AF-A0A800FY01-F1
#
_cell.length_a   1.000
_cell.length_b   1.000
_cell.length_c   1.000
_cell.angle_alpha   90.00
_cell.angle_beta   90.00
_cell.angle_gamma   90.00
#
_symmetry.space_group_name_H-M   'P 1'
#
loop_
_entity.id
_entity.type
_entity.pdbx_description
1 polymer ?
#
loop_
_entity_poly.entity_id
_entity_poly.type
_entity_poly.pdbx_seq_one_letter_code
_entity_poly.pdbx_strand_id
1 'polypeptide(L)'
;MQTVTAWLQKKGYGELVDNEFKGTKHRHIWRCKLGHEFPRTFDFIKQNDIFCSKCEPRYRRQEYTRFVFQQLTGKRFHLHRNLDWLRDDRGGRNCIELDGYNEKLSIAFEYDGGQHEQRVEAWQDENEFEELQRKDRLKDTLCKEKGVVLIRIRHELKTDEIEAHVTAELQKNGLGHLIVGTVDNSNYRSIVTHELLREAREYAEERGGECRSELILIISDPVTFYCPIHDHEWPVSLGALRSRPTWCSHCSKEDFRERTRQRNKQEFEERMGKGKEPLDKMAANFPGYQCLSDEYDESKTEYLWKCPEEAHPPFPLSYNRVQNAHRKEQEHICPKCNKKNKITIGDMQDHAKKNGGTCLTEELDKRGKTDVEFKCDNKEHEPFTYTATMAKNDPNLWCPICQNRKKFRHDIAFVRSLCEKNNFELLSEKYYGNTTKMKIKCKKCGSKFDENLRWMQHWDGDVWCDMCIIADSD
;
A
#
# COMPACT_ATOMS: atom_id res chain seq x y z
N MET A 1 -21.60 -46.04 -26.19
CA MET A 1 -21.89 -46.34 -24.77
C MET A 1 -21.22 -47.62 -24.31
N GLN A 2 -21.67 -48.82 -24.74
CA GLN A 2 -21.17 -50.12 -24.25
C GLN A 2 -19.63 -50.30 -24.31
N THR A 3 -18.96 -49.87 -25.38
CA THR A 3 -17.49 -49.98 -25.52
C THR A 3 -16.72 -49.10 -24.53
N VAL A 4 -17.25 -47.92 -24.20
CA VAL A 4 -16.63 -46.98 -23.25
C VAL A 4 -16.82 -47.50 -21.83
N THR A 5 -18.03 -47.96 -21.49
CA THR A 5 -18.33 -48.55 -20.17
C THR A 5 -17.47 -49.78 -19.89
N ALA A 6 -17.33 -50.70 -20.86
CA ALA A 6 -16.47 -51.87 -20.73
C ALA A 6 -14.99 -51.50 -20.54
N TRP A 7 -14.51 -50.44 -21.23
CA TRP A 7 -13.15 -49.93 -21.06
C TRP A 7 -12.93 -49.34 -19.67
N LEU A 8 -13.88 -48.54 -19.16
CA LEU A 8 -13.84 -47.96 -17.82
C LEU A 8 -13.80 -49.05 -16.74
N GLN A 9 -14.65 -50.08 -16.88
CA GLN A 9 -14.66 -51.23 -15.97
C GLN A 9 -13.33 -51.97 -15.96
N LYS A 10 -12.74 -52.25 -17.14
CA LYS A 10 -11.43 -52.91 -17.25
C LYS A 10 -10.31 -52.10 -16.60
N LYS A 11 -10.36 -50.77 -16.70
CA LYS A 11 -9.38 -49.87 -16.09
C LYS A 11 -9.65 -49.58 -14.61
N GLY A 12 -10.77 -50.05 -14.07
CA GLY A 12 -11.19 -49.74 -12.70
C GLY A 12 -11.55 -48.27 -12.50
N TYR A 13 -11.88 -47.54 -13.56
CA TYR A 13 -12.38 -46.17 -13.51
C TYR A 13 -13.88 -46.15 -13.16
N GLY A 14 -14.44 -44.95 -13.02
CA GLY A 14 -15.86 -44.80 -12.71
C GLY A 14 -16.74 -44.92 -13.94
N GLU A 15 -17.72 -44.04 -14.08
CA GLU A 15 -18.75 -44.09 -15.11
C GLU A 15 -18.88 -42.79 -15.90
N LEU A 16 -19.49 -42.90 -17.08
CA LEU A 16 -19.94 -41.76 -17.87
C LEU A 16 -21.31 -41.33 -17.33
N VAL A 17 -21.45 -40.06 -16.94
CA VAL A 17 -22.72 -39.50 -16.42
C VAL A 17 -23.63 -39.06 -17.56
N ASP A 18 -23.05 -38.59 -18.67
CA ASP A 18 -23.84 -38.22 -19.84
C ASP A 18 -24.64 -39.41 -20.39
N ASN A 19 -25.89 -39.14 -20.80
CA ASN A 19 -26.78 -40.15 -21.40
C ASN A 19 -26.21 -40.79 -22.68
N GLU A 20 -25.32 -40.09 -23.39
CA GLU A 20 -24.70 -40.58 -24.61
C GLU A 20 -23.24 -40.13 -24.75
N PHE A 21 -22.45 -40.96 -25.44
CA PHE A 21 -21.06 -40.65 -25.78
C PHE A 21 -21.00 -39.99 -27.15
N LYS A 22 -20.65 -38.70 -27.17
CA LYS A 22 -20.68 -37.79 -28.34
C LYS A 22 -19.34 -37.73 -29.08
N GLY A 23 -18.33 -38.43 -28.62
CA GLY A 23 -17.02 -38.56 -29.27
C GLY A 23 -15.84 -38.29 -28.36
N THR A 24 -14.62 -38.63 -28.81
CA THR A 24 -13.43 -38.62 -27.95
C THR A 24 -12.97 -37.23 -27.51
N LYS A 25 -13.22 -36.21 -28.35
CA LYS A 25 -12.87 -34.81 -28.10
C LYS A 25 -13.98 -34.02 -27.39
N HIS A 26 -15.17 -34.60 -27.25
CA HIS A 26 -16.27 -33.96 -26.53
C HIS A 26 -15.99 -33.95 -25.02
N ARG A 27 -16.30 -32.84 -24.34
CA ARG A 27 -16.18 -32.72 -22.88
C ARG A 27 -17.39 -33.37 -22.21
N HIS A 28 -17.23 -34.61 -21.80
CA HIS A 28 -18.23 -35.40 -21.11
C HIS A 28 -18.20 -35.18 -19.60
N ILE A 29 -19.33 -35.33 -18.93
CA ILE A 29 -19.37 -35.44 -17.47
C ILE A 29 -19.09 -36.89 -17.07
N TRP A 30 -18.10 -37.09 -16.22
CA TRP A 30 -17.70 -38.40 -15.69
C TRP A 30 -17.85 -38.40 -14.17
N ARG A 31 -18.19 -39.56 -13.60
CA ARG A 31 -18.22 -39.77 -12.15
C ARG A 31 -17.18 -40.83 -11.80
N CYS A 32 -16.23 -40.54 -10.91
CA CYS A 32 -15.30 -41.58 -10.44
C CYS A 32 -15.94 -42.50 -9.40
N LYS A 33 -15.26 -43.61 -9.07
CA LYS A 33 -15.73 -44.57 -8.04
C LYS A 33 -15.91 -43.96 -6.65
N LEU A 34 -15.23 -42.85 -6.38
CA LEU A 34 -15.39 -42.09 -5.14
C LEU A 34 -16.52 -41.05 -5.22
N GLY A 35 -17.31 -41.04 -6.30
CA GLY A 35 -18.46 -40.13 -6.47
C GLY A 35 -18.12 -38.74 -7.02
N HIS A 36 -16.86 -38.44 -7.34
CA HIS A 36 -16.51 -37.13 -7.93
C HIS A 36 -17.03 -36.99 -9.35
N GLU A 37 -17.84 -35.97 -9.59
CA GLU A 37 -18.26 -35.57 -10.94
C GLU A 37 -17.35 -34.49 -11.53
N PHE A 38 -16.94 -34.64 -12.79
CA PHE A 38 -16.06 -33.68 -13.46
C PHE A 38 -16.19 -33.70 -15.00
N PRO A 39 -16.04 -32.53 -15.67
CA PRO A 39 -16.02 -32.45 -17.13
C PRO A 39 -14.63 -32.77 -17.72
N ARG A 40 -14.53 -33.75 -18.63
CA ARG A 40 -13.25 -34.12 -19.29
C ARG A 40 -13.48 -34.75 -20.67
N THR A 41 -12.48 -34.69 -21.54
CA THR A 41 -12.50 -35.43 -22.82
C THR A 41 -11.99 -36.85 -22.63
N PHE A 42 -12.54 -37.81 -23.38
CA PHE A 42 -12.07 -39.20 -23.33
C PHE A 42 -10.63 -39.33 -23.87
N ASP A 43 -10.26 -38.50 -24.85
CA ASP A 43 -8.92 -38.47 -25.40
C ASP A 43 -7.86 -38.08 -24.34
N PHE A 44 -8.17 -37.08 -23.49
CA PHE A 44 -7.29 -36.72 -22.37
C PHE A 44 -7.11 -37.89 -21.40
N ILE A 45 -8.21 -38.56 -21.04
CA ILE A 45 -8.19 -39.71 -20.11
C ILE A 45 -7.30 -40.82 -20.67
N LYS A 46 -7.43 -41.11 -21.97
CA LYS A 46 -6.67 -42.19 -22.63
C LYS A 46 -5.18 -41.85 -22.78
N GLN A 47 -4.84 -40.60 -23.09
CA GLN A 47 -3.46 -40.17 -23.30
C GLN A 47 -2.66 -40.02 -22.01
N ASN A 48 -3.28 -39.45 -20.97
CA ASN A 48 -2.60 -39.15 -19.72
C ASN A 48 -2.80 -40.24 -18.66
N ASP A 49 -3.73 -41.19 -18.90
CA ASP A 49 -4.16 -42.20 -17.94
C ASP A 49 -4.64 -41.59 -16.60
N ILE A 50 -5.13 -40.34 -16.67
CA ILE A 50 -5.70 -39.58 -15.56
C ILE A 50 -7.21 -39.54 -15.73
N PHE A 51 -7.93 -40.27 -14.87
CA PHE A 51 -9.38 -40.26 -14.89
C PHE A 51 -9.93 -39.10 -14.06
N CYS A 52 -9.64 -39.08 -12.76
CA CYS A 52 -10.13 -38.07 -11.83
C CYS A 52 -8.98 -37.34 -11.16
N SER A 53 -8.79 -36.05 -11.46
CA SER A 53 -7.71 -35.24 -10.88
C SER A 53 -7.75 -35.14 -9.35
N LYS A 54 -8.92 -35.31 -8.73
CA LYS A 54 -9.06 -35.35 -7.26
C LYS A 54 -8.55 -36.68 -6.65
N CYS A 55 -8.45 -37.72 -7.47
CA CYS A 55 -8.02 -39.07 -7.08
C CYS A 55 -6.62 -39.44 -7.60
N GLU A 56 -5.94 -38.53 -8.30
CA GLU A 56 -4.68 -38.75 -9.02
C GLU A 56 -3.48 -38.21 -8.20
N PRO A 57 -2.26 -38.81 -8.32
CA PRO A 57 -1.91 -39.96 -9.14
C PRO A 57 -2.23 -41.27 -8.42
N ARG A 58 -3.19 -42.00 -8.98
CA ARG A 58 -3.63 -43.35 -8.60
C ARG A 58 -3.47 -43.71 -7.11
N TYR A 59 -4.56 -43.60 -6.35
CA TYR A 59 -4.81 -44.38 -5.12
C TYR A 59 -3.53 -44.85 -4.42
N ARG A 60 -2.80 -43.95 -3.74
CA ARG A 60 -1.98 -44.45 -2.62
C ARG A 60 -3.01 -44.99 -1.64
N ARG A 61 -3.25 -46.29 -1.67
CA ARG A 61 -4.34 -46.92 -0.90
C ARG A 61 -4.13 -46.65 0.59
N GLN A 62 -2.88 -46.50 1.03
CA GLN A 62 -2.46 -45.86 2.28
C GLN A 62 -3.20 -44.55 2.62
N GLU A 63 -3.28 -43.62 1.67
CA GLU A 63 -3.93 -42.31 1.84
C GLU A 63 -5.45 -42.43 1.91
N TYR A 64 -6.04 -43.30 1.09
CA TYR A 64 -7.46 -43.60 1.17
C TYR A 64 -7.83 -44.28 2.49
N THR A 65 -7.03 -45.24 2.94
CA THR A 65 -7.21 -45.86 4.26
C THR A 65 -7.11 -44.82 5.36
N ARG A 66 -6.14 -43.89 5.29
CA ARG A 66 -6.05 -42.76 6.23
C ARG A 66 -7.34 -41.93 6.24
N PHE A 67 -7.85 -41.59 5.06
CA PHE A 67 -9.11 -40.84 4.93
C PHE A 67 -10.28 -41.57 5.58
N VAL A 68 -10.43 -42.87 5.33
CA VAL A 68 -11.46 -43.72 5.95
C VAL A 68 -11.36 -43.68 7.48
N PHE A 69 -10.17 -43.89 8.05
CA PHE A 69 -9.97 -43.79 9.50
C PHE A 69 -10.39 -42.44 10.07
N GLN A 70 -10.05 -41.34 9.37
CA GLN A 70 -10.41 -40.00 9.82
C GLN A 70 -11.90 -39.71 9.73
N GLN A 71 -12.60 -40.19 8.70
CA GLN A 71 -14.05 -40.02 8.56
C GLN A 71 -14.82 -40.84 9.60
N LEU A 72 -14.41 -42.10 9.81
CA LEU A 72 -15.06 -42.98 10.78
C LEU A 72 -14.87 -42.48 12.21
N THR A 73 -13.65 -42.07 12.58
CA THR A 73 -13.33 -41.68 13.97
C THR A 73 -13.51 -40.19 14.27
N GLY A 74 -13.64 -39.35 13.24
CA GLY A 74 -13.63 -37.90 13.39
C GLY A 74 -12.31 -37.33 13.93
N LYS A 75 -11.24 -38.13 14.00
CA LYS A 75 -9.91 -37.73 14.50
C LYS A 75 -8.85 -37.87 13.41
N ARG A 76 -7.81 -37.04 13.45
CA ARG A 76 -6.73 -37.04 12.46
C ARG A 76 -5.75 -38.18 12.69
N PHE A 77 -5.26 -38.79 11.61
CA PHE A 77 -4.19 -39.79 11.64
C PHE A 77 -2.99 -39.22 10.89
N HIS A 78 -1.83 -39.11 11.56
CA HIS A 78 -0.65 -38.50 10.95
C HIS A 78 0.32 -39.58 10.44
N LEU A 79 1.05 -39.27 9.37
CA LEU A 79 2.22 -40.05 8.97
C LEU A 79 3.33 -39.75 9.99
N HIS A 80 3.64 -40.71 10.85
CA HIS A 80 4.63 -40.52 11.91
C HIS A 80 5.95 -41.19 11.51
N ARG A 81 6.96 -40.35 11.24
CA ARG A 81 8.33 -40.79 10.90
C ARG A 81 9.31 -40.72 12.06
N ASN A 82 8.92 -40.10 13.17
CA ASN A 82 9.81 -39.77 14.28
C ASN A 82 9.11 -40.01 15.64
N LEU A 83 8.69 -41.24 15.92
CA LEU A 83 8.25 -41.60 17.26
C LEU A 83 9.46 -42.11 18.04
N ASP A 84 9.72 -41.51 19.21
CA ASP A 84 10.90 -41.85 20.00
C ASP A 84 10.94 -43.32 20.45
N TRP A 85 9.77 -43.95 20.53
CA TRP A 85 9.59 -45.35 20.88
C TRP A 85 9.58 -46.30 19.67
N LEU A 86 9.48 -45.77 18.44
CA LEU A 86 9.41 -46.55 17.21
C LEU A 86 10.77 -46.50 16.48
N ARG A 87 11.78 -47.08 17.12
CA ARG A 87 13.18 -47.07 16.66
C ARG A 87 13.69 -48.48 16.46
N ASP A 88 14.58 -48.64 15.47
CA ASP A 88 15.27 -49.90 15.25
C ASP A 88 16.27 -50.18 16.37
N ASP A 89 16.41 -51.45 16.74
CA ASP A 89 17.24 -51.96 17.84
C ASP A 89 18.75 -51.89 17.54
N ARG A 90 19.12 -51.74 16.26
CA ARG A 90 20.52 -51.73 15.78
C ARG A 90 21.27 -50.41 15.93
N GLY A 91 20.70 -49.39 16.58
CA GLY A 91 21.40 -48.15 16.91
C GLY A 91 21.78 -47.30 15.69
N GLY A 92 20.95 -46.31 15.39
CA GLY A 92 21.18 -45.33 14.33
C GLY A 92 20.00 -44.39 14.16
N ARG A 93 20.11 -43.38 13.28
CA ARG A 93 18.99 -42.48 12.88
C ARG A 93 17.92 -43.17 12.01
N ASN A 94 17.83 -44.50 12.07
CA ASN A 94 16.87 -45.28 11.30
C ASN A 94 15.56 -45.38 12.09
N CYS A 95 14.69 -44.40 11.90
CA CYS A 95 13.33 -44.42 12.42
C CYS A 95 12.47 -45.38 11.61
N ILE A 96 11.61 -46.14 12.28
CA ILE A 96 10.62 -47.00 11.63
C ILE A 96 9.34 -46.16 11.45
N GLU A 97 8.72 -46.21 10.27
CA GLU A 97 7.54 -45.40 9.95
C GLU A 97 6.24 -46.24 10.06
N LEU A 98 5.13 -45.59 10.43
CA LEU A 98 3.77 -46.11 10.32
C LEU A 98 3.00 -45.32 9.25
N ASP A 99 2.22 -46.01 8.39
CA ASP A 99 1.38 -45.36 7.38
C ASP A 99 0.30 -44.43 7.98
N GLY A 100 -0.13 -44.66 9.23
CA GLY A 100 -0.84 -43.66 10.01
C GLY A 100 -0.99 -44.01 11.48
N TYR A 101 -0.87 -43.01 12.36
CA TYR A 101 -1.00 -43.16 13.81
C TYR A 101 -1.78 -42.01 14.43
N ASN A 102 -2.59 -42.34 15.46
CA ASN A 102 -3.26 -41.39 16.33
C ASN A 102 -2.97 -41.74 17.79
N GLU A 103 -2.20 -40.87 18.45
CA GLU A 103 -1.78 -41.05 19.85
C GLU A 103 -2.95 -41.04 20.84
N LYS A 104 -3.95 -40.17 20.64
CA LYS A 104 -5.09 -40.02 21.55
C LYS A 104 -6.02 -41.22 21.53
N LEU A 105 -6.14 -41.88 20.38
CA LEU A 105 -6.94 -43.08 20.21
C LEU A 105 -6.13 -44.35 20.46
N SER A 106 -4.79 -44.24 20.52
CA SER A 106 -3.87 -45.38 20.56
C SER A 106 -4.13 -46.37 19.42
N ILE A 107 -4.34 -45.85 18.19
CA ILE A 107 -4.57 -46.64 16.98
C ILE A 107 -3.51 -46.30 15.94
N ALA A 108 -2.95 -47.33 15.31
CA ALA A 108 -2.10 -47.22 14.14
C ALA A 108 -2.64 -48.09 13.00
N PHE A 109 -2.27 -47.78 11.76
CA PHE A 109 -2.51 -48.67 10.63
C PHE A 109 -1.30 -48.73 9.70
N GLU A 110 -1.20 -49.86 8.99
CA GLU A 110 -0.20 -50.13 7.95
C GLU A 110 -0.86 -50.72 6.71
N TYR A 111 -0.42 -50.31 5.53
CA TYR A 111 -0.85 -50.90 4.28
C TYR A 111 0.26 -51.82 3.75
N ASP A 112 0.06 -53.13 3.93
CA ASP A 112 1.08 -54.13 3.63
C ASP A 112 1.02 -54.53 2.15
N GLY A 113 2.11 -54.28 1.41
CA GLY A 113 2.30 -54.77 0.05
C GLY A 113 2.45 -56.30 0.01
N GLY A 114 2.12 -56.96 -1.12
CA GLY A 114 2.23 -58.43 -1.25
C GLY A 114 3.62 -59.02 -1.02
N GLN A 115 4.63 -58.16 -1.12
CA GLN A 115 6.03 -58.46 -0.81
C GLN A 115 6.29 -58.80 0.67
N HIS A 116 5.34 -58.54 1.56
CA HIS A 116 5.45 -58.90 2.99
C HIS A 116 5.08 -60.39 3.24
N GLU A 117 4.24 -60.99 2.39
CA GLU A 117 3.75 -62.37 2.57
C GLU A 117 4.49 -63.39 1.68
N GLN A 118 4.92 -63.00 0.48
CA GLN A 118 5.60 -63.88 -0.48
C GLN A 118 6.81 -63.21 -1.13
N ARG A 119 7.95 -63.92 -1.15
CA ARG A 119 9.19 -63.47 -1.80
C ARG A 119 8.93 -63.21 -3.29
N VAL A 120 9.24 -62.01 -3.76
CA VAL A 120 9.20 -61.69 -5.18
C VAL A 120 10.62 -61.72 -5.74
N GLU A 121 11.03 -62.87 -6.28
CA GLU A 121 12.40 -63.11 -6.78
C GLU A 121 12.91 -62.05 -7.78
N ALA A 122 12.01 -61.41 -8.51
CA ALA A 122 12.36 -60.36 -9.47
C ALA A 122 12.80 -59.03 -8.83
N TRP A 123 12.53 -58.79 -7.54
CA TRP A 123 12.73 -57.49 -6.89
C TRP A 123 13.31 -57.56 -5.47
N GLN A 124 13.52 -58.75 -4.91
CA GLN A 124 14.01 -58.94 -3.54
C GLN A 124 14.96 -60.14 -3.41
N ASP A 125 16.10 -59.90 -2.76
CA ASP A 125 16.95 -61.00 -2.29
C ASP A 125 16.44 -61.61 -0.96
N GLU A 126 17.04 -62.72 -0.54
CA GLU A 126 16.62 -63.46 0.65
C GLU A 126 16.84 -62.68 1.96
N ASN A 127 17.90 -61.88 2.02
CA ASN A 127 18.22 -61.05 3.17
C ASN A 127 17.26 -59.85 3.28
N GLU A 128 16.86 -59.27 2.14
CA GLU A 128 15.89 -58.17 2.08
C GLU A 128 14.49 -58.61 2.53
N PHE A 129 14.08 -59.83 2.16
CA PHE A 129 12.82 -60.41 2.59
C PHE A 129 12.81 -60.74 4.09
N GLU A 130 13.89 -61.35 4.61
CA GLU A 130 14.05 -61.60 6.04
C GLU A 130 14.07 -60.31 6.87
N GLU A 131 14.70 -59.26 6.34
CA GLU A 131 14.76 -57.95 6.98
C GLU A 131 13.39 -57.25 7.01
N LEU A 132 12.59 -57.37 5.94
CA LEU A 132 11.22 -56.87 5.90
C LEU A 132 10.34 -57.56 6.96
N GLN A 133 10.39 -58.89 7.02
CA GLN A 133 9.64 -59.64 8.03
C GLN A 133 10.10 -59.31 9.45
N ARG A 134 11.40 -59.08 9.66
CA ARG A 134 11.94 -58.64 10.95
C ARG A 134 11.37 -57.27 11.34
N LYS A 135 11.36 -56.31 10.42
CA LYS A 135 10.81 -54.96 10.65
C LYS A 135 9.32 -55.01 10.99
N ASP A 136 8.55 -55.88 10.34
CA ASP A 136 7.13 -56.08 10.69
C ASP A 136 6.93 -56.61 12.10
N ARG A 137 7.69 -57.65 12.48
CA ARG A 137 7.64 -58.19 13.85
C ARG A 137 8.04 -57.14 14.90
N LEU A 138 9.01 -56.30 14.57
CA LEU A 138 9.43 -55.21 15.45
C LEU A 138 8.33 -54.14 15.60
N LYS A 139 7.67 -53.74 14.51
CA LYS A 139 6.50 -52.83 14.56
C LYS A 139 5.38 -53.39 15.44
N ASP A 140 5.04 -54.67 15.26
CA ASP A 140 4.00 -55.34 16.04
C ASP A 140 4.34 -55.35 17.53
N THR A 141 5.61 -55.62 17.87
CA THR A 141 6.09 -55.67 19.26
C THR A 141 6.05 -54.29 19.91
N LEU A 142 6.61 -53.27 19.24
CA LEU A 142 6.65 -51.91 19.74
C LEU A 142 5.26 -51.29 19.91
N CYS A 143 4.34 -51.57 18.98
CA CYS A 143 2.94 -51.15 19.11
C CYS A 143 2.27 -51.79 20.32
N LYS A 144 2.47 -53.11 20.54
CA LYS A 144 1.93 -53.82 21.72
C LYS A 144 2.49 -53.26 23.04
N GLU A 145 3.79 -53.02 23.12
CA GLU A 145 4.43 -52.45 24.32
C GLU A 145 3.91 -51.05 24.67
N LYS A 146 3.54 -50.26 23.67
CA LYS A 146 2.92 -48.94 23.86
C LYS A 146 1.40 -48.96 24.03
N GLY A 147 0.77 -50.13 23.95
CA GLY A 147 -0.69 -50.26 24.02
C GLY A 147 -1.39 -49.66 22.80
N VAL A 148 -0.72 -49.62 21.64
CA VAL A 148 -1.27 -49.14 20.37
C VAL A 148 -1.83 -50.31 19.59
N VAL A 149 -3.11 -50.22 19.20
CA VAL A 149 -3.76 -51.21 18.33
C VAL A 149 -3.34 -50.94 16.89
N LEU A 150 -2.56 -51.87 16.31
CA LEU A 150 -2.09 -51.80 14.92
C LEU A 150 -3.02 -52.60 14.00
N ILE A 151 -3.64 -51.91 13.03
CA ILE A 151 -4.54 -52.50 12.03
C ILE A 151 -3.79 -52.60 10.69
N ARG A 152 -3.58 -53.82 10.19
CA ARG A 152 -2.90 -54.09 8.90
C ARG A 152 -3.91 -54.26 7.78
N ILE A 153 -3.78 -53.47 6.71
CA ILE A 153 -4.62 -53.52 5.52
C ILE A 153 -3.85 -54.18 4.38
N ARG A 154 -4.34 -55.33 3.92
CA ARG A 154 -3.68 -56.11 2.86
C ARG A 154 -3.82 -55.47 1.49
N HIS A 155 -2.81 -55.63 0.65
CA HIS A 155 -2.80 -54.99 -0.67
C HIS A 155 -3.81 -55.50 -1.69
N GLU A 156 -4.42 -56.66 -1.46
CA GLU A 156 -5.43 -57.25 -2.34
C GLU A 156 -6.78 -56.54 -2.22
N LEU A 157 -7.02 -55.86 -1.10
CA LEU A 157 -8.28 -55.17 -0.84
C LEU A 157 -8.47 -54.02 -1.84
N LYS A 158 -9.65 -54.00 -2.47
CA LYS A 158 -10.06 -52.91 -3.34
C LYS A 158 -10.52 -51.71 -2.50
N THR A 159 -10.51 -50.52 -3.09
CA THR A 159 -10.86 -49.26 -2.41
C THR A 159 -12.26 -49.29 -1.78
N ASP A 160 -13.22 -49.94 -2.42
CA ASP A 160 -14.59 -50.13 -1.94
C ASP A 160 -14.71 -51.13 -0.77
N GLU A 161 -13.68 -51.96 -0.53
CA GLU A 161 -13.66 -52.97 0.54
C GLU A 161 -12.94 -52.45 1.80
N ILE A 162 -12.10 -51.42 1.67
CA ILE A 162 -11.28 -50.88 2.78
C ILE A 162 -12.14 -50.34 3.93
N GLU A 163 -13.25 -49.65 3.65
CA GLU A 163 -14.14 -49.12 4.69
C GLU A 163 -14.74 -50.23 5.56
N ALA A 164 -15.26 -51.28 4.90
CA ALA A 164 -15.83 -52.43 5.60
C ALA A 164 -14.77 -53.17 6.42
N HIS A 165 -13.56 -53.32 5.88
CA HIS A 165 -12.45 -53.96 6.57
C HIS A 165 -12.00 -53.18 7.82
N VAL A 166 -11.80 -51.87 7.70
CA VAL A 166 -11.41 -51.01 8.83
C VAL A 166 -12.49 -51.02 9.92
N THR A 167 -13.75 -50.95 9.54
CA THR A 167 -14.89 -51.02 10.46
C THR A 167 -14.90 -52.34 11.23
N ALA A 168 -14.70 -53.48 10.54
CA ALA A 168 -14.67 -54.79 11.16
C ALA A 168 -13.49 -54.96 12.13
N GLU A 169 -12.29 -54.48 11.76
CA GLU A 169 -11.12 -54.54 12.63
C GLU A 169 -11.25 -53.63 13.86
N LEU A 170 -11.83 -52.43 13.73
CA LEU A 170 -12.15 -51.59 14.89
C LEU A 170 -13.13 -52.29 15.84
N GLN A 171 -14.18 -52.93 15.31
CA GLN A 171 -15.14 -53.66 16.14
C GLN A 171 -14.51 -54.87 16.84
N LYS A 172 -13.72 -55.66 16.11
CA LYS A 172 -13.03 -56.85 16.63
C LYS A 172 -12.06 -56.53 17.76
N ASN A 173 -11.41 -55.37 17.72
CA ASN A 173 -10.50 -54.89 18.77
C ASN A 173 -11.24 -54.15 19.91
N GLY A 174 -12.57 -54.18 19.97
CA GLY A 174 -13.36 -53.50 21.01
C GLY A 174 -13.44 -51.98 20.86
N LEU A 175 -12.97 -51.43 19.75
CA LEU A 175 -12.89 -50.00 19.44
C LEU A 175 -14.09 -49.50 18.62
N GLY A 176 -15.15 -50.30 18.47
CA GLY A 176 -16.34 -49.94 17.68
C GLY A 176 -17.06 -48.68 18.17
N HIS A 177 -16.92 -48.32 19.45
CA HIS A 177 -17.46 -47.09 20.03
C HIS A 177 -16.80 -45.80 19.50
N LEU A 178 -15.62 -45.91 18.85
CA LEU A 178 -14.93 -44.78 18.24
C LEU A 178 -15.48 -44.41 16.86
N ILE A 179 -16.37 -45.23 16.29
CA ILE A 179 -17.01 -44.96 15.00
C ILE A 179 -18.14 -43.95 15.24
N VAL A 180 -17.90 -42.71 14.86
CA VAL A 180 -18.80 -41.56 15.07
C VAL A 180 -19.35 -40.97 13.78
N GLY A 181 -18.80 -41.38 12.62
CA GLY A 181 -19.18 -40.86 11.31
C GLY A 181 -19.34 -41.96 10.25
N THR A 182 -19.75 -41.54 9.06
CA THR A 182 -19.84 -42.36 7.84
C THR A 182 -18.82 -41.86 6.82
N VAL A 183 -18.26 -42.75 6.00
CA VAL A 183 -17.32 -42.33 4.96
C VAL A 183 -18.06 -41.71 3.78
N ASP A 184 -17.92 -40.40 3.59
CA ASP A 184 -18.37 -39.73 2.37
C ASP A 184 -17.22 -39.61 1.36
N ASN A 185 -17.18 -40.57 0.42
CA ASN A 185 -16.13 -40.66 -0.58
C ASN A 185 -16.00 -39.42 -1.49
N SER A 186 -17.05 -38.59 -1.61
CA SER A 186 -17.01 -37.36 -2.42
C SER A 186 -16.11 -36.26 -1.82
N ASN A 187 -15.80 -36.40 -0.53
CA ASN A 187 -14.89 -35.53 0.20
C ASN A 187 -13.42 -35.96 0.07
N TYR A 188 -13.14 -37.11 -0.55
CA TYR A 188 -11.77 -37.54 -0.77
C TYR A 188 -11.03 -36.58 -1.71
N ARG A 189 -9.83 -36.19 -1.31
CA ARG A 189 -8.90 -35.36 -2.10
C ARG A 189 -7.51 -35.96 -1.91
N SER A 190 -6.73 -36.11 -2.98
CA SER A 190 -5.37 -36.67 -2.87
C SER A 190 -4.50 -35.80 -1.96
N ILE A 191 -3.55 -36.42 -1.24
CA ILE A 191 -2.75 -35.74 -0.22
C ILE A 191 -1.98 -34.53 -0.77
N VAL A 192 -1.57 -34.60 -2.04
CA VAL A 192 -0.91 -33.49 -2.73
C VAL A 192 -1.78 -32.22 -2.69
N THR A 193 -3.08 -32.36 -2.89
CA THR A 193 -4.00 -31.21 -2.86
C THR A 193 -4.23 -30.66 -1.46
N HIS A 194 -4.26 -31.55 -0.45
CA HIS A 194 -4.39 -31.14 0.95
C HIS A 194 -3.12 -30.49 1.48
N GLU A 195 -1.93 -30.99 1.10
CA GLU A 195 -0.65 -30.41 1.52
C GLU A 195 -0.39 -29.05 0.89
N LEU A 196 -0.69 -28.89 -0.41
CA LEU A 196 -0.60 -27.59 -1.07
C LEU A 196 -1.59 -26.59 -0.45
N LEU A 197 -2.83 -27.00 -0.18
CA LEU A 197 -3.81 -26.14 0.47
C LEU A 197 -3.41 -25.77 1.91
N ARG A 198 -2.82 -26.72 2.65
CA ARG A 198 -2.27 -26.46 3.99
C ARG A 198 -1.11 -25.46 3.91
N GLU A 199 -0.14 -25.67 3.02
CA GLU A 199 1.00 -24.77 2.79
C GLU A 199 0.52 -23.35 2.46
N ALA A 200 -0.49 -23.21 1.59
CA ALA A 200 -1.08 -21.92 1.28
C ALA A 200 -1.72 -21.25 2.50
N ARG A 201 -2.48 -22.01 3.32
CA ARG A 201 -3.12 -21.47 4.52
C ARG A 201 -2.08 -21.05 5.58
N GLU A 202 -1.11 -21.90 5.87
CA GLU A 202 0.00 -21.60 6.79
C GLU A 202 0.79 -20.36 6.31
N TYR A 203 1.10 -20.28 5.02
CA TYR A 203 1.80 -19.12 4.44
C TYR A 203 1.04 -17.81 4.65
N ALA A 204 -0.29 -17.84 4.52
CA ALA A 204 -1.16 -16.70 4.72
C ALA A 204 -1.24 -16.28 6.19
N GLU A 205 -1.46 -17.25 7.09
CA GLU A 205 -1.60 -17.03 8.53
C GLU A 205 -0.32 -16.43 9.14
N GLU A 206 0.86 -16.96 8.79
CA GLU A 206 2.15 -16.42 9.22
C GLU A 206 2.36 -14.94 8.85
N ARG A 207 1.66 -14.46 7.82
CA ARG A 207 1.75 -13.09 7.30
C ARG A 207 0.52 -12.26 7.61
N GLY A 208 -0.33 -12.75 8.52
CA GLY A 208 -1.50 -12.05 9.01
C GLY A 208 -2.60 -11.86 7.96
N GLY A 209 -2.75 -12.80 7.02
CA GLY A 209 -3.91 -12.83 6.13
C GLY A 209 -4.44 -14.23 5.87
N GLU A 210 -5.21 -14.37 4.79
CA GLU A 210 -6.06 -15.55 4.59
C GLU A 210 -5.87 -16.16 3.19
N CYS A 211 -5.97 -17.48 3.09
CA CYS A 211 -6.08 -18.18 1.80
C CYS A 211 -7.56 -18.37 1.47
N ARG A 212 -8.01 -17.80 0.34
CA ARG A 212 -9.41 -17.87 -0.16
C ARG A 212 -9.66 -19.06 -1.09
N SER A 213 -8.60 -19.72 -1.56
CA SER A 213 -8.76 -20.93 -2.36
C SER A 213 -9.22 -22.11 -1.50
N GLU A 214 -10.18 -22.89 -2.02
CA GLU A 214 -10.69 -24.12 -1.39
C GLU A 214 -10.03 -25.40 -1.96
N LEU A 215 -9.25 -25.28 -3.03
CA LEU A 215 -8.60 -26.41 -3.70
C LEU A 215 -7.37 -25.95 -4.49
N ILE A 216 -6.29 -26.72 -4.41
CA ILE A 216 -5.07 -26.56 -5.22
C ILE A 216 -4.71 -27.94 -5.75
N LEU A 217 -4.69 -28.13 -7.07
CA LEU A 217 -4.41 -29.45 -7.67
C LEU A 217 -2.92 -29.64 -7.89
N ILE A 218 -2.25 -28.59 -8.37
CA ILE A 218 -0.82 -28.58 -8.67
C ILE A 218 -0.17 -27.28 -8.18
N ILE A 219 1.15 -27.32 -8.00
CA ILE A 219 1.92 -26.21 -7.44
C ILE A 219 1.86 -24.90 -8.26
N SER A 220 1.56 -25.01 -9.56
CA SER A 220 1.43 -23.89 -10.48
C SER A 220 0.03 -23.29 -10.54
N ASP A 221 -0.96 -23.90 -9.87
CA ASP A 221 -2.31 -23.35 -9.83
C ASP A 221 -2.33 -21.99 -9.13
N PRO A 222 -3.14 -21.04 -9.62
CA PRO A 222 -3.31 -19.76 -8.94
C PRO A 222 -4.05 -19.97 -7.61
N VAL A 223 -3.43 -19.54 -6.52
CA VAL A 223 -4.00 -19.51 -5.17
C VAL A 223 -4.38 -18.07 -4.85
N THR A 224 -5.61 -17.84 -4.43
CA THR A 224 -6.09 -16.51 -4.05
C THR A 224 -5.79 -16.26 -2.58
N PHE A 225 -4.98 -15.24 -2.29
CA PHE A 225 -4.71 -14.76 -0.94
C PHE A 225 -5.45 -13.45 -0.68
N TYR A 226 -5.80 -13.19 0.58
CA TYR A 226 -6.44 -11.98 1.08
C TYR A 226 -5.58 -11.33 2.15
N CYS A 227 -5.39 -10.01 2.05
CA CYS A 227 -4.71 -9.20 3.05
C CYS A 227 -5.72 -8.30 3.79
N PRO A 228 -5.98 -8.55 5.09
CA PRO A 228 -6.92 -7.76 5.89
C PRO A 228 -6.48 -6.31 6.11
N ILE A 229 -5.17 -6.04 6.15
CA ILE A 229 -4.63 -4.69 6.41
C ILE A 229 -4.97 -3.72 5.28
N HIS A 230 -4.94 -4.20 4.05
CA HIS A 230 -5.11 -3.39 2.84
C HIS A 230 -6.36 -3.79 2.05
N ASP A 231 -7.20 -4.66 2.61
CA ASP A 231 -8.47 -5.13 2.08
C ASP A 231 -8.45 -5.45 0.57
N HIS A 232 -7.59 -6.39 0.16
CA HIS A 232 -7.53 -6.84 -1.23
C HIS A 232 -7.15 -8.30 -1.34
N GLU A 233 -7.50 -8.87 -2.48
CA GLU A 233 -7.15 -10.23 -2.87
C GLU A 233 -6.20 -10.22 -4.07
N TRP A 234 -5.31 -11.21 -4.14
CA TRP A 234 -4.48 -11.42 -5.32
C TRP A 234 -4.23 -12.91 -5.57
N PRO A 235 -4.19 -13.35 -6.84
CA PRO A 235 -3.80 -14.70 -7.19
C PRO A 235 -2.27 -14.82 -7.31
N VAL A 236 -1.70 -15.88 -6.75
CA VAL A 236 -0.30 -16.28 -6.97
C VAL A 236 -0.17 -17.79 -6.78
N SER A 237 0.72 -18.45 -7.52
CA SER A 237 0.95 -19.88 -7.35
C SER A 237 1.97 -20.16 -6.24
N LEU A 238 1.83 -21.31 -5.56
CA LEU A 238 2.81 -21.76 -4.57
C LEU A 238 4.20 -21.94 -5.19
N GLY A 239 4.28 -22.32 -6.46
CA GLY A 239 5.55 -22.45 -7.18
C GLY A 239 6.29 -21.10 -7.29
N ALA A 240 5.56 -20.03 -7.57
CA ALA A 240 6.13 -18.69 -7.58
C ALA A 240 6.59 -18.27 -6.17
N LEU A 241 5.78 -18.52 -5.14
CA LEU A 241 6.09 -18.18 -3.75
C LEU A 241 7.32 -18.92 -3.21
N ARG A 242 7.52 -20.19 -3.60
CA ARG A 242 8.74 -20.94 -3.23
C ARG A 242 10.00 -20.36 -3.87
N SER A 243 9.91 -19.88 -5.11
CA SER A 243 11.06 -19.32 -5.81
C SER A 243 11.42 -17.90 -5.34
N ARG A 244 10.39 -17.08 -5.05
CA ARG A 244 10.52 -15.70 -4.58
C ARG A 244 9.42 -15.45 -3.56
N PRO A 245 9.71 -15.61 -2.25
CA PRO A 245 8.73 -15.39 -1.21
C PRO A 245 8.26 -13.93 -1.22
N THR A 246 6.98 -13.71 -1.48
CA THR A 246 6.36 -12.38 -1.50
C THR A 246 4.96 -12.44 -0.88
N TRP A 247 4.57 -11.36 -0.21
CA TRP A 247 3.23 -11.21 0.34
C TRP A 247 2.48 -10.09 -0.41
N CYS A 248 1.58 -9.41 0.29
CA CYS A 248 0.98 -8.17 -0.12
C CYS A 248 2.04 -7.14 -0.55
N SER A 249 1.84 -6.57 -1.74
CA SER A 249 2.71 -5.55 -2.31
C SER A 249 2.73 -4.24 -1.50
N HIS A 250 1.66 -3.96 -0.76
CA HIS A 250 1.57 -2.80 0.13
C HIS A 250 2.33 -3.04 1.43
N CYS A 251 2.07 -4.16 2.13
CA CYS A 251 2.82 -4.56 3.33
C CYS A 251 4.33 -4.62 3.06
N SER A 252 4.74 -5.22 1.94
CA SER A 252 6.17 -5.35 1.58
C SER A 252 6.85 -3.99 1.42
N LYS A 253 6.12 -2.99 0.88
CA LYS A 253 6.64 -1.61 0.74
C LYS A 253 6.73 -0.90 2.09
N GLU A 254 5.77 -1.11 2.98
CA GLU A 254 5.79 -0.53 4.33
C GLU A 254 6.94 -1.10 5.16
N ASP A 255 7.11 -2.42 5.19
CA ASP A 255 8.22 -3.08 5.88
C ASP A 255 9.59 -2.62 5.35
N PHE A 256 9.71 -2.40 4.04
CA PHE A 256 10.94 -1.87 3.46
C PHE A 256 11.22 -0.43 3.92
N ARG A 257 10.19 0.42 3.94
CA ARG A 257 10.29 1.80 4.43
C ARG A 257 10.68 1.85 5.89
N GLU A 258 10.10 0.98 6.72
CA GLU A 258 10.38 0.94 8.15
C GLU A 258 11.78 0.42 8.45
N ARG A 259 12.22 -0.66 7.81
CA ARG A 259 13.62 -1.14 7.91
C ARG A 259 14.63 -0.09 7.46
N THR A 260 14.31 0.64 6.39
CA THR A 260 15.17 1.73 5.92
C THR A 260 15.24 2.88 6.94
N ARG A 261 14.11 3.27 7.55
CA ARG A 261 14.08 4.27 8.62
C ARG A 261 14.89 3.83 9.83
N GLN A 262 14.75 2.59 10.28
CA GLN A 262 15.47 2.06 11.43
C GLN A 262 16.97 2.02 11.19
N ARG A 263 17.42 1.50 10.04
CA ARG A 263 18.84 1.51 9.66
C ARG A 263 19.40 2.93 9.63
N ASN A 264 18.70 3.85 8.95
CA ASN A 264 19.14 5.25 8.88
C ASN A 264 19.17 5.93 10.26
N LYS A 265 18.25 5.57 11.17
CA LYS A 265 18.25 6.05 12.56
C LYS A 265 19.48 5.52 13.31
N GLN A 266 19.75 4.22 13.21
CA GLN A 266 20.89 3.58 13.87
C GLN A 266 22.24 4.12 13.35
N GLU A 267 22.45 4.19 12.05
CA GLU A 267 23.67 4.76 11.45
C GLU A 267 23.87 6.23 11.83
N PHE A 268 22.78 6.99 11.94
CA PHE A 268 22.84 8.37 12.39
C PHE A 268 23.19 8.49 13.88
N GLU A 269 22.60 7.67 14.75
CA GLU A 269 22.92 7.62 16.18
C GLU A 269 24.38 7.22 16.44
N GLU A 270 24.89 6.23 15.71
CA GLU A 270 26.29 5.79 15.79
C GLU A 270 27.27 6.90 15.36
N ARG A 271 26.93 7.66 14.32
CA ARG A 271 27.77 8.78 13.84
C ARG A 271 27.77 9.99 14.79
N MET A 272 26.64 10.25 15.44
CA MET A 272 26.46 11.46 16.24
C MET A 272 26.87 11.27 17.70
N GLY A 273 26.74 10.07 18.28
CA GLY A 273 26.96 9.83 19.70
C GLY A 273 25.84 10.40 20.59
N LYS A 274 25.78 9.98 21.86
CA LYS A 274 24.68 10.29 22.81
C LYS A 274 25.02 11.38 23.85
N GLY A 275 26.14 12.07 23.70
CA GLY A 275 26.61 13.09 24.65
C GLY A 275 26.19 14.51 24.31
N LYS A 276 26.71 15.50 25.06
CA LYS A 276 26.54 16.95 24.78
C LYS A 276 27.24 17.42 23.51
N GLU A 277 28.30 16.71 23.10
CA GLU A 277 29.21 17.10 22.01
C GLU A 277 28.50 17.47 20.68
N PRO A 278 27.45 16.76 20.21
CA PRO A 278 26.70 17.16 19.03
C PRO A 278 25.97 18.50 19.17
N LEU A 279 25.42 18.77 20.34
CA LEU A 279 24.71 20.01 20.64
C LEU A 279 25.69 21.18 20.66
N ASP A 280 26.87 21.00 21.24
CA ASP A 280 27.92 22.02 21.30
C ASP A 280 28.51 22.30 19.90
N LYS A 281 28.80 21.26 19.11
CA LYS A 281 29.22 21.40 17.71
C LYS A 281 28.18 22.17 16.89
N MET A 282 26.90 21.90 17.13
CA MET A 282 25.82 22.60 16.44
C MET A 282 25.71 24.06 16.89
N ALA A 283 25.85 24.33 18.19
CA ALA A 283 25.87 25.70 18.75
C ALA A 283 27.01 26.54 18.14
N ALA A 284 28.19 25.94 17.94
CA ALA A 284 29.36 26.62 17.37
C ALA A 284 29.13 27.19 15.96
N ASN A 285 28.14 26.68 15.21
CA ASN A 285 27.76 27.23 13.90
C ASN A 285 27.02 28.58 13.99
N PHE A 286 26.59 28.99 15.19
CA PHE A 286 25.88 30.24 15.44
C PHE A 286 26.64 31.06 16.48
N PRO A 287 27.36 32.13 16.09
CA PRO A 287 28.19 32.90 17.01
C PRO A 287 27.43 33.36 18.27
N GLY A 288 27.96 32.98 19.44
CA GLY A 288 27.44 33.38 20.75
C GLY A 288 26.23 32.59 21.27
N TYR A 289 25.69 31.62 20.51
CA TYR A 289 24.63 30.73 20.99
C TYR A 289 25.21 29.58 21.83
N GLN A 290 24.44 29.12 22.82
CA GLN A 290 24.81 27.98 23.66
C GLN A 290 23.63 27.01 23.82
N CYS A 291 23.89 25.70 23.84
CA CYS A 291 22.88 24.70 24.20
C CYS A 291 22.98 24.38 25.70
N LEU A 292 21.88 24.54 26.42
CA LEU A 292 21.80 24.28 27.87
C LEU A 292 21.44 22.83 28.19
N SER A 293 20.94 22.05 27.22
CA SER A 293 20.65 20.62 27.40
C SER A 293 21.94 19.79 27.46
N ASP A 294 21.95 18.73 28.27
CA ASP A 294 23.18 17.98 28.59
C ASP A 294 23.44 16.76 27.71
N GLU A 295 22.40 16.20 27.11
CA GLU A 295 22.52 15.00 26.28
C GLU A 295 21.75 15.16 24.99
N TYR A 296 22.33 14.66 23.90
CA TYR A 296 21.66 14.50 22.63
C TYR A 296 20.89 13.18 22.62
N ASP A 297 19.58 13.26 22.42
CA ASP A 297 18.68 12.12 22.30
C ASP A 297 18.38 11.84 20.82
N GLU A 298 17.47 12.61 20.21
CA GLU A 298 17.20 12.51 18.78
C GLU A 298 17.05 13.88 18.10
N SER A 299 17.01 13.87 16.76
CA SER A 299 17.00 15.10 15.96
C SER A 299 15.72 15.93 16.11
N LYS A 300 14.62 15.30 16.52
CA LYS A 300 13.31 15.95 16.70
C LYS A 300 13.07 16.44 18.12
N THR A 301 13.82 15.94 19.11
CA THR A 301 13.77 16.40 20.50
C THR A 301 14.07 17.89 20.57
N GLU A 302 13.32 18.61 21.40
CA GLU A 302 13.56 20.02 21.66
C GLU A 302 14.65 20.18 22.73
N TYR A 303 15.68 20.94 22.39
CA TYR A 303 16.78 21.27 23.29
C TYR A 303 16.66 22.74 23.68
N LEU A 304 17.17 23.09 24.87
CA LEU A 304 17.08 24.45 25.38
C LEU A 304 18.28 25.27 24.91
N TRP A 305 18.05 26.34 24.14
CA TRP A 305 19.11 27.18 23.59
C TRP A 305 19.11 28.56 24.24
N LYS A 306 20.31 29.06 24.56
CA LYS A 306 20.55 30.42 25.03
C LYS A 306 21.03 31.29 23.86
N CYS A 307 20.39 32.44 23.68
CA CYS A 307 20.78 33.48 22.73
C CYS A 307 21.92 34.33 23.31
N PRO A 308 22.84 34.89 22.49
CA PRO A 308 23.83 35.85 22.96
C PRO A 308 23.23 37.14 23.53
N GLU A 309 21.99 37.48 23.17
CA GLU A 309 21.26 38.60 23.75
C GLU A 309 20.70 38.20 25.12
N GLU A 310 21.28 38.73 26.20
CA GLU A 310 20.91 38.38 27.58
C GLU A 310 19.46 38.74 27.94
N ALA A 311 18.85 39.71 27.24
CA ALA A 311 17.44 40.03 27.39
C ALA A 311 16.49 38.94 26.85
N HIS A 312 17.01 37.99 26.06
CA HIS A 312 16.22 36.90 25.48
C HIS A 312 16.29 35.66 26.38
N PRO A 313 15.14 35.18 26.92
CA PRO A 313 15.13 33.98 27.73
C PRO A 313 15.52 32.76 26.87
N PRO A 314 16.11 31.72 27.48
CA PRO A 314 16.35 30.45 26.80
C PRO A 314 15.07 29.92 26.16
N PHE A 315 15.20 29.30 24.98
CA PHE A 315 14.05 28.87 24.18
C PHE A 315 14.22 27.43 23.69
N PRO A 316 13.13 26.65 23.60
CA PRO A 316 13.17 25.31 23.06
C PRO A 316 13.29 25.35 21.53
N LEU A 317 14.22 24.56 20.98
CA LEU A 317 14.32 24.34 19.54
C LEU A 317 14.96 22.98 19.24
N SER A 318 14.41 22.24 18.28
CA SER A 318 14.94 20.92 17.96
C SER A 318 16.22 20.97 17.13
N TYR A 319 17.07 19.95 17.30
CA TYR A 319 18.36 19.85 16.60
C TYR A 319 18.19 19.93 15.08
N ASN A 320 17.19 19.25 14.51
CA ASN A 320 16.91 19.30 13.07
C ASN A 320 16.52 20.71 12.60
N ARG A 321 15.82 21.50 13.42
CA ARG A 321 15.48 22.89 13.06
C ARG A 321 16.71 23.78 13.08
N VAL A 322 17.60 23.61 14.05
CA VAL A 322 18.88 24.33 14.13
C VAL A 322 19.78 23.96 12.95
N GLN A 323 19.92 22.66 12.65
CA GLN A 323 20.68 22.17 11.50
C GLN A 323 20.14 22.72 10.17
N ASN A 324 18.82 22.77 10.01
CA ASN A 324 18.20 23.36 8.82
C ASN A 324 18.40 24.87 8.73
N ALA A 325 18.44 25.58 9.87
CA ALA A 325 18.76 27.00 9.90
C ALA A 325 20.19 27.24 9.44
N HIS A 326 21.14 26.40 9.89
CA HIS A 326 22.54 26.44 9.47
C HIS A 326 22.68 26.16 7.97
N ARG A 327 22.02 25.10 7.47
CA ARG A 327 22.01 24.75 6.03
C ARG A 327 21.42 25.85 5.15
N LYS A 328 20.55 26.69 5.71
CA LYS A 328 19.93 27.84 5.04
C LYS A 328 20.68 29.15 5.30
N GLU A 329 21.86 29.07 5.91
CA GLU A 329 22.73 30.22 6.22
C GLU A 329 21.97 31.30 7.03
N GLN A 330 21.06 30.88 7.91
CA GLN A 330 20.35 31.83 8.78
C GLN A 330 21.28 32.34 9.87
N GLU A 331 21.26 33.65 10.08
CA GLU A 331 22.07 34.31 11.10
C GLU A 331 21.57 34.05 12.53
N HIS A 332 20.27 33.80 12.71
CA HIS A 332 19.65 33.67 14.02
C HIS A 332 18.69 32.48 14.11
N ILE A 333 18.84 31.68 15.16
CA ILE A 333 17.90 30.62 15.55
C ILE A 333 16.94 31.06 16.66
N CYS A 334 17.26 32.15 17.37
CA CYS A 334 16.36 32.72 18.38
C CYS A 334 15.09 33.27 17.73
N PRO A 335 13.88 32.87 18.17
CA PRO A 335 12.62 33.40 17.65
C PRO A 335 12.46 34.92 17.79
N LYS A 336 13.10 35.53 18.79
CA LYS A 336 13.06 36.99 18.99
C LYS A 336 14.01 37.74 18.03
N CYS A 337 15.17 37.17 17.73
CA CYS A 337 16.14 37.75 16.77
C CYS A 337 15.76 37.46 15.31
N ASN A 338 15.22 36.27 15.05
CA ASN A 338 14.75 35.86 13.74
C ASN A 338 13.34 36.45 13.53
N LYS A 339 13.26 37.65 12.93
CA LYS A 339 12.07 38.50 12.73
C LYS A 339 10.91 37.89 11.91
N LYS A 340 10.71 36.57 11.92
CA LYS A 340 9.48 35.92 11.46
C LYS A 340 8.40 36.03 12.53
N ASN A 341 8.04 37.27 12.87
CA ASN A 341 6.95 37.55 13.80
C ASN A 341 5.62 37.11 13.19
N LYS A 342 4.83 36.41 14.01
CA LYS A 342 3.43 36.08 13.75
C LYS A 342 2.69 37.35 13.29
N ILE A 343 1.86 37.24 12.26
CA ILE A 343 1.05 38.34 11.75
C ILE A 343 -0.03 38.65 12.80
N THR A 344 -0.11 39.90 13.24
CA THR A 344 -1.11 40.35 14.22
C THR A 344 -2.14 41.24 13.56
N ILE A 345 -3.31 41.42 14.21
CA ILE A 345 -4.32 42.35 13.69
C ILE A 345 -3.84 43.81 13.74
N GLY A 346 -2.98 44.16 14.71
CA GLY A 346 -2.33 45.47 14.77
C GLY A 346 -1.52 45.77 13.52
N ASP A 347 -0.79 44.77 12.98
CA ASP A 347 -0.05 44.91 11.72
C ASP A 347 -0.97 45.35 10.56
N MET A 348 -2.22 44.85 10.53
CA MET A 348 -3.19 45.15 9.47
C MET A 348 -3.85 46.53 9.66
N GLN A 349 -4.14 46.90 10.91
CA GLN A 349 -4.67 48.22 11.25
C GLN A 349 -3.67 49.33 10.89
N ASP A 350 -2.39 49.11 11.19
CA ASP A 350 -1.32 50.05 10.84
C ASP A 350 -1.14 50.15 9.32
N HIS A 351 -1.19 49.02 8.59
CA HIS A 351 -1.14 48.99 7.14
C HIS A 351 -2.29 49.80 6.52
N ALA A 352 -3.50 49.68 7.07
CA ALA A 352 -4.66 50.42 6.61
C ALA A 352 -4.52 51.93 6.84
N LYS A 353 -4.15 52.31 8.07
CA LYS A 353 -3.97 53.71 8.46
C LYS A 353 -2.89 54.40 7.64
N LYS A 354 -1.77 53.72 7.38
CA LYS A 354 -0.66 54.24 6.58
C LYS A 354 -1.06 54.54 5.13
N ASN A 355 -2.00 53.79 4.57
CA ASN A 355 -2.44 53.93 3.19
C ASN A 355 -3.76 54.71 3.01
N GLY A 356 -4.25 55.38 4.07
CA GLY A 356 -5.47 56.20 4.00
C GLY A 356 -6.74 55.35 3.97
N GLY A 357 -6.90 54.48 4.95
CA GLY A 357 -8.13 53.72 5.18
C GLY A 357 -8.17 53.01 6.53
N THR A 358 -9.14 52.12 6.67
CA THR A 358 -9.45 51.40 7.92
C THR A 358 -9.54 49.90 7.68
N CYS A 359 -9.00 49.11 8.62
CA CYS A 359 -9.18 47.65 8.65
C CYS A 359 -10.52 47.32 9.33
N LEU A 360 -11.38 46.54 8.66
CA LEU A 360 -12.69 46.13 9.16
C LEU A 360 -12.66 44.76 9.86
N THR A 361 -11.62 43.98 9.65
CA THR A 361 -11.44 42.69 10.33
C THR A 361 -10.97 42.87 11.77
N GLU A 362 -11.50 42.10 12.71
CA GLU A 362 -11.18 42.17 14.14
C GLU A 362 -10.21 41.07 14.61
N GLU A 363 -10.19 39.90 13.96
CA GLU A 363 -9.38 38.75 14.37
C GLU A 363 -8.67 38.05 13.20
N LEU A 364 -7.50 37.45 13.48
CA LEU A 364 -6.71 36.68 12.50
C LEU A 364 -6.40 35.27 13.01
N ASP A 365 -6.31 34.32 12.08
CA ASP A 365 -5.83 32.97 12.36
C ASP A 365 -4.34 32.95 12.71
N LYS A 366 -3.90 31.85 13.35
CA LYS A 366 -2.51 31.70 13.80
C LYS A 366 -1.49 31.59 12.65
N ARG A 367 -1.93 31.44 11.40
CA ARG A 367 -1.11 31.13 10.21
C ARG A 367 -1.07 32.29 9.19
N GLY A 368 -1.78 33.39 9.44
CA GLY A 368 -1.84 34.56 8.56
C GLY A 368 -2.60 34.32 7.24
N LYS A 369 -3.50 33.33 7.21
CA LYS A 369 -4.29 32.99 6.00
C LYS A 369 -5.67 33.64 5.98
N THR A 370 -6.09 34.27 7.06
CA THR A 370 -7.34 35.04 7.13
C THR A 370 -7.34 36.15 6.07
N ASP A 371 -8.46 36.24 5.35
CA ASP A 371 -8.76 37.36 4.47
C ASP A 371 -9.15 38.57 5.33
N VAL A 372 -8.41 39.65 5.15
CA VAL A 372 -8.57 40.90 5.87
C VAL A 372 -9.30 41.87 4.96
N GLU A 373 -10.41 42.41 5.46
CA GLU A 373 -11.22 43.40 4.78
C GLU A 373 -10.76 44.81 5.14
N PHE A 374 -10.53 45.63 4.12
CA PHE A 374 -10.07 47.00 4.21
C PHE A 374 -11.08 47.95 3.55
N LYS A 375 -11.20 49.15 4.12
CA LYS A 375 -12.00 50.25 3.58
C LYS A 375 -11.10 51.44 3.28
N CYS A 376 -11.14 51.95 2.06
CA CYS A 376 -10.44 53.17 1.68
C CYS A 376 -11.18 54.41 2.22
N ASP A 377 -10.45 55.48 2.55
CA ASP A 377 -11.05 56.75 2.97
C ASP A 377 -11.82 57.46 1.82
N ASN A 378 -11.52 57.13 0.56
CA ASN A 378 -12.35 57.57 -0.55
C ASN A 378 -13.70 56.84 -0.53
N LYS A 379 -14.78 57.59 -0.27
CA LYS A 379 -16.14 57.07 -0.16
C LYS A 379 -16.69 56.44 -1.43
N GLU A 380 -16.09 56.71 -2.59
CA GLU A 380 -16.46 56.08 -3.86
C GLU A 380 -15.82 54.70 -4.08
N HIS A 381 -14.86 54.31 -3.22
CA HIS A 381 -14.20 53.02 -3.33
C HIS A 381 -14.87 52.02 -2.40
N GLU A 382 -15.39 50.94 -2.97
CA GLU A 382 -15.92 49.82 -2.22
C GLU A 382 -14.83 49.12 -1.37
N PRO A 383 -15.20 48.52 -0.23
CA PRO A 383 -14.28 47.69 0.56
C PRO A 383 -13.65 46.57 -0.28
N PHE A 384 -12.44 46.18 0.08
CA PHE A 384 -11.65 45.17 -0.64
C PHE A 384 -10.92 44.26 0.34
N THR A 385 -10.60 43.05 -0.09
CA THR A 385 -10.01 42.01 0.76
C THR A 385 -8.64 41.55 0.25
N TYR A 386 -7.73 41.27 1.18
CA TYR A 386 -6.45 40.60 0.92
C TYR A 386 -6.13 39.65 2.06
N THR A 387 -5.39 38.58 1.80
CA THR A 387 -4.86 37.75 2.89
C THR A 387 -3.88 38.55 3.75
N ALA A 388 -3.87 38.31 5.07
CA ALA A 388 -2.97 39.00 6.00
C ALA A 388 -1.48 38.84 5.64
N THR A 389 -1.11 37.68 5.07
CA THR A 389 0.25 37.42 4.55
C THR A 389 0.59 38.28 3.35
N MET A 390 -0.35 38.50 2.42
CA MET A 390 -0.12 39.35 1.25
C MET A 390 0.07 40.81 1.66
N ALA A 391 -0.82 41.35 2.49
CA ALA A 391 -0.72 42.73 2.97
C ALA A 391 0.58 42.99 3.76
N LYS A 392 1.04 42.03 4.57
CA LYS A 392 2.31 42.15 5.30
C LYS A 392 3.55 42.13 4.41
N ASN A 393 3.54 41.30 3.36
CA ASN A 393 4.71 41.10 2.52
C ASN A 393 4.87 42.16 1.42
N ASP A 394 3.79 42.85 1.03
CA ASP A 394 3.82 43.92 0.04
C ASP A 394 3.30 45.26 0.63
N PRO A 395 4.22 46.17 1.04
CA PRO A 395 3.86 47.49 1.56
C PRO A 395 3.09 48.36 0.54
N ASN A 396 3.22 48.05 -0.75
CA ASN A 396 2.57 48.76 -1.84
C ASN A 396 1.27 48.06 -2.27
N LEU A 397 0.71 47.13 -1.50
CA LEU A 397 -0.57 46.47 -1.79
C LEU A 397 -1.71 47.14 -1.01
N TRP A 398 -2.64 47.76 -1.72
CA TRP A 398 -3.71 48.61 -1.21
C TRP A 398 -4.86 48.69 -2.22
N CYS A 399 -5.82 49.59 -2.01
CA CYS A 399 -7.02 49.77 -2.82
C CYS A 399 -6.72 49.70 -4.33
N PRO A 400 -7.25 48.68 -5.04
CA PRO A 400 -7.02 48.49 -6.48
C PRO A 400 -7.36 49.71 -7.33
N ILE A 401 -8.33 50.52 -6.87
CA ILE A 401 -8.78 51.72 -7.57
C ILE A 401 -7.80 52.87 -7.35
N CYS A 402 -7.29 53.06 -6.12
CA CYS A 402 -6.24 54.05 -5.83
C CYS A 402 -4.92 53.72 -6.55
N GLN A 403 -4.59 52.42 -6.64
CA GLN A 403 -3.33 51.95 -7.23
C GLN A 403 -3.35 51.95 -8.75
N ASN A 404 -4.49 51.64 -9.35
CA ASN A 404 -4.65 51.59 -10.79
C ASN A 404 -5.18 52.94 -11.29
N ARG A 405 -4.33 53.98 -11.25
CA ARG A 405 -4.59 55.21 -12.01
C ARG A 405 -4.63 54.87 -13.51
N LYS A 406 -5.79 54.46 -14.02
CA LYS A 406 -6.08 54.50 -15.46
C LYS A 406 -5.78 55.92 -15.93
N LYS A 407 -4.90 56.08 -16.93
CA LYS A 407 -4.67 57.36 -17.60
C LYS A 407 -6.03 57.93 -18.02
N PHE A 408 -6.45 59.02 -17.41
CA PHE A 408 -7.68 59.72 -17.78
C PHE A 408 -7.54 60.14 -19.24
N ARG A 409 -8.40 59.63 -20.13
CA ARG A 409 -8.50 60.18 -21.48
C ARG A 409 -9.30 61.47 -21.35
N HIS A 410 -8.68 62.60 -21.67
CA HIS A 410 -9.38 63.87 -21.71
C HIS A 410 -10.50 63.79 -22.74
N ASP A 411 -11.63 64.44 -22.49
CA ASP A 411 -12.72 64.58 -23.44
C ASP A 411 -12.66 65.96 -24.11
N ILE A 412 -13.52 66.19 -25.10
CA ILE A 412 -13.54 67.48 -25.81
C ILE A 412 -13.96 68.64 -24.89
N ALA A 413 -14.74 68.38 -23.83
CA ALA A 413 -15.14 69.39 -22.87
C ALA A 413 -13.93 69.92 -22.08
N PHE A 414 -13.04 69.02 -21.64
CA PHE A 414 -11.77 69.38 -21.03
C PHE A 414 -10.90 70.22 -21.97
N VAL A 415 -10.79 69.81 -23.25
CA VAL A 415 -10.03 70.58 -24.25
C VAL A 415 -10.58 72.00 -24.40
N ARG A 416 -11.91 72.15 -24.48
CA ARG A 416 -12.54 73.49 -24.58
C ARG A 416 -12.21 74.36 -23.37
N SER A 417 -12.31 73.81 -22.17
CA SER A 417 -11.96 74.53 -20.95
C SER A 417 -10.48 74.93 -20.91
N LEU A 418 -9.59 74.08 -21.43
CA LEU A 418 -8.16 74.39 -21.49
C LEU A 418 -7.86 75.48 -22.52
N CYS A 419 -8.49 75.44 -23.71
CA CYS A 419 -8.38 76.51 -24.69
C CYS A 419 -8.86 77.84 -24.10
N GLU A 420 -10.01 77.85 -23.41
CA GLU A 420 -10.55 79.06 -22.78
C GLU A 420 -9.58 79.64 -21.75
N LYS A 421 -9.02 78.79 -20.89
CA LYS A 421 -8.01 79.19 -19.90
C LYS A 421 -6.77 79.82 -20.56
N ASN A 422 -6.36 79.29 -21.70
CA ASN A 422 -5.15 79.72 -22.42
C ASN A 422 -5.47 80.75 -23.53
N ASN A 423 -6.60 81.47 -23.45
CA ASN A 423 -6.99 82.52 -24.41
C ASN A 423 -7.08 82.06 -25.88
N PHE A 424 -7.45 80.80 -26.08
CA PHE A 424 -7.75 80.22 -27.38
C PHE A 424 -9.24 79.90 -27.53
N GLU A 425 -9.75 80.04 -28.74
CA GLU A 425 -11.04 79.53 -29.18
C GLU A 425 -10.82 78.22 -29.94
N LEU A 426 -11.43 77.13 -29.49
CA LEU A 426 -11.36 75.83 -30.17
C LEU A 426 -12.36 75.80 -31.34
N LEU A 427 -11.85 75.63 -32.56
CA LEU A 427 -12.65 75.55 -33.78
C LEU A 427 -13.01 74.11 -34.17
N SER A 428 -12.28 73.12 -33.64
CA SER A 428 -12.56 71.70 -33.91
C SER A 428 -13.76 71.19 -33.09
N GLU A 429 -14.71 70.53 -33.75
CA GLU A 429 -15.90 69.96 -33.11
C GLU A 429 -15.69 68.58 -32.47
N LYS A 430 -14.59 67.89 -32.81
CA LYS A 430 -14.30 66.52 -32.36
C LYS A 430 -12.86 66.38 -31.90
N TYR A 431 -12.67 65.56 -30.86
CA TYR A 431 -11.37 65.21 -30.28
C TYR A 431 -11.25 63.69 -30.15
N TYR A 432 -10.15 63.12 -30.64
CA TYR A 432 -9.94 61.68 -30.69
C TYR A 432 -8.75 61.19 -29.83
N GLY A 433 -7.90 62.09 -29.33
CA GLY A 433 -6.77 61.74 -28.45
C GLY A 433 -5.65 62.79 -28.40
N ASN A 434 -4.68 62.59 -27.50
CA ASN A 434 -3.68 63.62 -27.17
C ASN A 434 -2.74 64.02 -28.32
N THR A 435 -2.66 63.20 -29.37
CA THR A 435 -1.85 63.46 -30.58
C THR A 435 -2.69 64.03 -31.74
N THR A 436 -4.02 64.08 -31.60
CA THR A 436 -4.91 64.67 -32.60
C THR A 436 -4.67 66.18 -32.65
N LYS A 437 -4.27 66.68 -33.81
CA LYS A 437 -4.19 68.13 -34.05
C LYS A 437 -5.59 68.71 -34.22
N MET A 438 -5.80 69.87 -33.62
CA MET A 438 -7.06 70.59 -33.60
C MET A 438 -6.84 72.04 -33.98
N LYS A 439 -7.83 72.58 -34.69
CA LYS A 439 -7.81 73.97 -35.12
C LYS A 439 -8.22 74.84 -33.94
N ILE A 440 -7.33 75.75 -33.56
CA ILE A 440 -7.54 76.74 -32.50
C ILE A 440 -7.26 78.15 -33.04
N LYS A 441 -7.88 79.15 -32.43
CA LYS A 441 -7.69 80.56 -32.78
C LYS A 441 -7.37 81.37 -31.53
N CYS A 442 -6.28 82.14 -31.55
CA CYS A 442 -5.94 83.03 -30.43
C CYS A 442 -6.98 84.15 -30.32
N LYS A 443 -7.51 84.39 -29.12
CA LYS A 443 -8.49 85.45 -28.86
C LYS A 443 -7.88 86.86 -28.87
N LYS A 444 -6.57 86.98 -28.60
CA LYS A 444 -5.83 88.27 -28.58
C LYS A 444 -5.49 88.74 -30.00
N CYS A 445 -4.73 87.95 -30.77
CA CYS A 445 -4.26 88.36 -32.11
C CYS A 445 -5.08 87.78 -33.28
N GLY A 446 -5.99 86.84 -33.04
CA GLY A 446 -6.81 86.22 -34.09
C GLY A 446 -6.09 85.18 -34.95
N SER A 447 -4.79 84.93 -34.75
CA SER A 447 -4.03 83.91 -35.47
C SER A 447 -4.59 82.51 -35.24
N LYS A 448 -4.58 81.67 -36.30
CA LYS A 448 -5.09 80.30 -36.28
C LYS A 448 -3.94 79.30 -36.31
N PHE A 449 -4.05 78.25 -35.51
CA PHE A 449 -3.06 77.20 -35.36
C PHE A 449 -3.71 75.82 -35.48
N ASP A 450 -2.93 74.79 -35.82
CA ASP A 450 -3.37 73.40 -35.87
C ASP A 450 -2.45 72.52 -35.01
N GLU A 451 -2.85 72.39 -33.74
CA GLU A 451 -1.98 71.84 -32.69
C GLU A 451 -2.70 70.81 -31.82
N ASN A 452 -1.93 69.98 -31.12
CA ASN A 452 -2.47 68.88 -30.31
C ASN A 452 -2.64 69.26 -28.83
N LEU A 453 -3.34 68.40 -28.07
CA LEU A 453 -3.62 68.66 -26.66
C LEU A 453 -2.35 68.87 -25.82
N ARG A 454 -1.27 68.14 -26.11
CA ARG A 454 -0.01 68.26 -25.37
C ARG A 454 0.59 69.65 -25.55
N TRP A 455 0.57 70.17 -26.77
CA TRP A 455 1.00 71.53 -27.07
C TRP A 455 0.16 72.57 -26.30
N MET A 456 -1.16 72.40 -26.25
CA MET A 456 -2.05 73.30 -25.50
C MET A 456 -1.78 73.26 -23.98
N GLN A 457 -1.39 72.11 -23.44
CA GLN A 457 -1.04 71.93 -22.03
C GLN A 457 0.33 72.54 -21.66
N HIS A 458 1.19 72.83 -22.64
CA HIS A 458 2.49 73.44 -22.40
C HIS A 458 2.42 74.93 -22.05
N TRP A 459 1.29 75.60 -22.33
CA TRP A 459 1.09 77.00 -22.02
C TRP A 459 0.48 77.17 -20.62
N ASP A 460 1.10 78.02 -19.81
CA ASP A 460 0.84 78.18 -18.37
C ASP A 460 -0.07 79.38 -18.01
N GLY A 461 -0.49 80.15 -19.00
CA GLY A 461 -1.48 81.23 -18.88
C GLY A 461 -0.89 82.64 -18.89
N ASP A 462 0.42 82.79 -18.65
CA ASP A 462 1.10 84.09 -18.76
C ASP A 462 1.63 84.34 -20.18
N VAL A 463 2.00 83.27 -20.89
CA VAL A 463 2.38 83.29 -22.30
C VAL A 463 1.62 82.18 -23.01
N TRP A 464 0.90 82.51 -24.08
CA TRP A 464 -0.01 81.56 -24.73
C TRP A 464 -0.01 81.60 -26.25
N CYS A 465 0.64 82.57 -26.89
CA CYS A 465 0.63 82.67 -28.34
C CYS A 465 1.94 83.24 -28.87
N ASP A 466 2.69 82.46 -29.65
CA ASP A 466 3.97 82.88 -30.25
C ASP A 466 3.85 84.18 -31.04
N MET A 467 2.74 84.37 -31.76
CA MET A 467 2.49 85.61 -32.52
C MET A 467 2.19 86.83 -31.61
N CYS A 468 1.66 86.60 -30.40
CA CYS A 468 1.49 87.68 -29.42
C CYS A 468 2.81 88.01 -28.74
N ILE A 469 3.67 87.02 -28.48
CA ILE A 469 5.02 87.24 -27.93
C ILE A 469 5.83 88.12 -28.89
N ILE A 470 5.84 87.75 -30.18
CA ILE A 470 6.59 88.49 -31.21
C ILE A 470 6.06 89.93 -31.35
N ALA A 471 4.74 90.13 -31.31
CA ALA A 471 4.14 91.46 -31.42
C ALA A 471 4.31 92.36 -30.18
N ASP A 472 4.56 91.79 -29.00
CA ASP A 472 4.89 92.53 -27.76
C ASP A 472 6.42 92.81 -27.64
N SER A 473 7.24 92.41 -28.63
CA SER A 473 8.71 92.56 -28.66
C SER A 473 9.23 93.74 -29.53
N ASP A 474 8.36 94.38 -30.29
CA ASP A 474 8.57 95.65 -31.02
C ASP A 474 7.84 96.78 -30.28
#